data_AF-A0A7V2PNY2-F1
#
_entry.id   AF-A0A7V2PNY2-F1
#
_cell.length_a   1.000
_cell.length_b   1.000
_cell.length_c   1.000
_cell.angle_alpha   90.00
_cell.angle_beta   90.00
_cell.angle_gamma   90.00
#
_symmetry.space_group_name_H-M   'P 1'
#
loop_
_entity.id
_entity.type
_entity.pdbx_description
1 polymer ?
#
loop_
_entity_poly.entity_id
_entity_poly.type
_entity_poly.pdbx_seq_one_letter_code
_entity_poly.pdbx_strand_id
1 'polypeptide(L)'
;MKRWWRFVLAGVIALSVALGGVGPLAQGATPSYTGYPYFYISSVVADTSVTISPYNFPPNDTFSVTMNYYGTYGVGGWVVDTVTTDASGTLSKTTFNIPAGLAGQTRIAIRLQSPTTGYYAYNWFWNNTVVSIPGYTGYPYFYITTVVQDTSVTIDPHNFTPNDTYKVLMGEYGTLSIGGIEVDTVTTDAGGNLSKTTFNIPAALAGRTKIAIRLESPTSGYYAYNWFWNNTTSGGTSGGSSVVLPWPGYPYFYVSDVVRDTSVTIKPHNFPPNDTYMVTMNYFGTLGIGGWVVDTVTTDASGNLSSTTFTIPPGLAGQTRIAIRLQSSTTGYYAYNWFWNFTASVSVP
;
A
#
# COMPACT_ATOMS: atom_id res chain seq x y z
N MET A 1 -60.50 55.75 0.89
CA MET A 1 -61.45 55.13 -0.06
C MET A 1 -61.76 53.70 0.42
N LYS A 2 -63.05 53.45 0.75
CA LYS A 2 -63.84 52.20 0.80
C LYS A 2 -63.18 50.92 1.41
N ARG A 3 -63.47 50.59 2.68
CA ARG A 3 -64.58 49.74 3.25
C ARG A 3 -64.28 48.22 3.19
N TRP A 4 -63.86 47.57 4.29
CA TRP A 4 -64.65 46.88 5.35
C TRP A 4 -65.72 45.87 4.86
N TRP A 5 -65.53 44.56 5.12
CA TRP A 5 -66.28 43.76 6.12
C TRP A 5 -65.75 42.31 6.24
N ARG A 6 -65.74 41.77 7.46
CA ARG A 6 -65.70 40.32 7.80
C ARG A 6 -67.12 39.79 7.99
N PHE A 7 -67.44 38.57 7.56
CA PHE A 7 -68.41 37.70 8.24
C PHE A 7 -68.03 36.22 8.08
N VAL A 8 -68.38 35.45 9.10
CA VAL A 8 -68.14 34.02 9.34
C VAL A 8 -69.48 33.28 9.27
N LEU A 9 -69.48 32.04 8.77
CA LEU A 9 -70.10 30.81 9.34
C LEU A 9 -70.94 29.92 8.39
N ALA A 10 -70.56 28.62 8.42
CA ALA A 10 -71.34 27.37 8.29
C ALA A 10 -72.04 26.94 6.98
N GLY A 11 -71.68 25.72 6.55
CA GLY A 11 -72.47 24.82 5.71
C GLY A 11 -71.71 23.51 5.41
N VAL A 12 -72.13 22.41 6.05
CA VAL A 12 -71.58 21.05 5.89
C VAL A 12 -72.39 20.30 4.80
N ILE A 13 -71.72 19.31 4.17
CA ILE A 13 -72.22 18.13 3.41
C ILE A 13 -72.33 18.29 1.89
N ALA A 14 -71.41 17.65 1.14
CA ALA A 14 -71.69 16.41 0.39
C ALA A 14 -70.52 16.02 -0.54
N LEU A 15 -69.97 14.85 -0.24
CA LEU A 15 -69.21 13.90 -1.04
C LEU A 15 -69.41 13.99 -2.58
N SER A 16 -68.31 14.15 -3.33
CA SER A 16 -68.13 13.49 -4.62
C SER A 16 -66.64 13.25 -4.86
N VAL A 17 -66.25 11.98 -4.73
CA VAL A 17 -64.95 11.43 -5.10
C VAL A 17 -64.85 11.44 -6.62
N ALA A 18 -63.85 12.12 -7.16
CA ALA A 18 -63.37 11.90 -8.52
C ALA A 18 -61.87 11.62 -8.45
N LEU A 19 -61.53 10.32 -8.51
CA LEU A 19 -60.18 9.83 -8.74
C LEU A 19 -59.67 10.35 -10.09
N GLY A 20 -58.77 11.33 -10.06
CA GLY A 20 -57.88 11.65 -11.17
C GLY A 20 -56.49 11.10 -10.84
N GLY A 21 -56.13 9.96 -11.40
CA GLY A 21 -54.85 9.32 -11.16
C GLY A 21 -53.68 10.21 -11.58
N VAL A 22 -52.88 10.64 -10.61
CA VAL A 22 -51.48 10.95 -10.85
C VAL A 22 -50.79 9.61 -11.12
N GLY A 23 -50.63 9.27 -12.40
CA GLY A 23 -49.75 8.18 -12.78
C GLY A 23 -48.35 8.44 -12.19
N PRO A 24 -47.61 7.40 -11.75
CA PRO A 24 -46.22 7.60 -11.42
C PRO A 24 -45.56 8.23 -12.64
N LEU A 25 -44.86 9.35 -12.45
CA LEU A 25 -43.95 9.88 -13.46
C LEU A 25 -43.09 8.70 -13.88
N ALA A 26 -43.23 8.31 -15.16
CA ALA A 26 -42.41 7.28 -15.74
C ALA A 26 -40.96 7.69 -15.48
N GLN A 27 -40.32 6.99 -14.55
CA GLN A 27 -38.88 7.03 -14.38
C GLN A 27 -38.34 6.59 -15.74
N GLY A 28 -37.86 7.57 -16.52
CA GLY A 28 -37.40 7.34 -17.88
C GLY A 28 -36.49 6.13 -17.86
N ALA A 29 -36.80 5.14 -18.69
CA ALA A 29 -36.01 3.93 -18.82
C ALA A 29 -34.54 4.37 -18.91
N THR A 30 -33.75 4.01 -17.90
CA THR A 30 -32.31 4.18 -17.99
C THR A 30 -31.87 3.48 -19.28
N PRO A 31 -31.06 4.12 -20.14
CA PRO A 31 -30.54 3.45 -21.32
C PRO A 31 -30.00 2.09 -20.86
N SER A 32 -30.50 1.00 -21.47
CA SER A 32 -30.00 -0.33 -21.15
C SER A 32 -28.51 -0.31 -21.47
N TYR A 33 -27.69 -0.30 -20.42
CA TYR A 33 -26.24 -0.32 -20.56
C TYR A 33 -25.85 -1.57 -21.33
N THR A 34 -25.06 -1.41 -22.39
CA THR A 34 -24.57 -2.52 -23.21
C THR A 34 -23.05 -2.49 -23.30
N GLY A 35 -22.43 -3.67 -23.32
CA GLY A 35 -20.98 -3.82 -23.35
C GLY A 35 -20.35 -3.90 -21.96
N TYR A 36 -19.09 -3.51 -21.87
CA TYR A 36 -18.29 -3.52 -20.65
C TYR A 36 -17.44 -2.25 -20.56
N PRO A 37 -17.08 -1.78 -19.34
CA PRO A 37 -16.23 -0.62 -19.18
C PRO A 37 -14.77 -0.99 -19.44
N TYR A 38 -14.01 -0.06 -20.00
CA TYR A 38 -12.56 -0.19 -20.16
C TYR A 38 -11.90 1.20 -20.14
N PHE A 39 -10.59 1.25 -20.03
CA PHE A 39 -9.86 2.52 -20.12
C PHE A 39 -8.44 2.32 -20.63
N TYR A 40 -7.89 3.38 -21.22
CA TYR A 40 -6.46 3.48 -21.56
C TYR A 40 -5.72 4.32 -20.52
N ILE A 41 -4.41 4.11 -20.43
CA ILE A 41 -3.52 4.99 -19.68
C ILE A 41 -3.21 6.19 -20.57
N SER A 42 -3.52 7.39 -20.09
CA SER A 42 -3.32 8.65 -20.81
C SER A 42 -1.95 9.24 -20.51
N SER A 43 -1.61 9.36 -19.23
CA SER A 43 -0.31 9.86 -18.78
C SER A 43 0.05 9.32 -17.40
N VAL A 44 1.34 9.33 -17.07
CA VAL A 44 1.86 8.90 -15.78
C VAL A 44 2.90 9.92 -15.32
N VAL A 45 2.74 10.40 -14.09
CA VAL A 45 3.77 11.14 -13.35
C VAL A 45 4.33 10.17 -12.31
N ALA A 46 5.61 9.84 -12.43
CA ALA A 46 6.23 8.80 -11.62
C ALA A 46 6.02 8.99 -10.12
N ASP A 47 5.70 7.90 -9.42
CA ASP A 47 5.44 7.82 -7.98
C ASP A 47 4.42 8.83 -7.44
N THR A 48 3.73 9.52 -8.34
CA THR A 48 2.85 10.64 -8.03
C THR A 48 1.44 10.33 -8.48
N SER A 49 1.21 10.14 -9.78
CA SER A 49 -0.15 9.96 -10.31
C SER A 49 -0.20 9.28 -11.67
N VAL A 50 -1.36 8.76 -12.01
CA VAL A 50 -1.71 8.27 -13.34
C VAL A 50 -3.04 8.87 -13.78
N THR A 51 -3.11 9.29 -15.03
CA THR A 51 -4.34 9.75 -15.67
C THR A 51 -4.83 8.68 -16.65
N ILE A 52 -6.13 8.39 -16.61
CA ILE A 52 -6.79 7.42 -17.49
C ILE A 52 -7.71 8.12 -18.51
N SER A 53 -7.98 7.43 -19.61
CA SER A 53 -9.04 7.77 -20.56
C SER A 53 -10.14 6.70 -20.49
N PRO A 54 -11.26 6.97 -19.78
CA PRO A 54 -12.33 6.00 -19.58
C PRO A 54 -13.25 5.86 -20.79
N TYR A 55 -13.74 4.64 -21.01
CA TYR A 55 -14.67 4.30 -22.09
C TYR A 55 -15.78 3.37 -21.59
N ASN A 56 -17.01 3.66 -22.03
CA ASN A 56 -18.18 2.81 -21.83
C ASN A 56 -18.46 2.43 -20.36
N PHE A 57 -18.29 3.37 -19.42
CA PHE A 57 -18.71 3.14 -18.04
C PHE A 57 -20.23 3.25 -17.91
N PRO A 58 -20.88 2.42 -17.07
CA PRO A 58 -22.32 2.44 -16.89
C PRO A 58 -22.78 3.78 -16.28
N PRO A 59 -23.93 4.33 -16.70
CA PRO A 59 -24.43 5.60 -16.18
C PRO A 59 -24.94 5.45 -14.73
N ASN A 60 -24.78 6.50 -13.93
CA ASN A 60 -25.24 6.60 -12.54
C ASN A 60 -24.74 5.47 -11.60
N ASP A 61 -23.49 5.07 -11.75
CA ASP A 61 -22.83 4.03 -10.94
C ASP A 61 -21.67 4.63 -10.13
N THR A 62 -21.15 3.88 -9.17
CA THR A 62 -20.02 4.25 -8.31
C THR A 62 -18.92 3.21 -8.45
N PHE A 63 -17.67 3.64 -8.55
CA PHE A 63 -16.50 2.77 -8.67
C PHE A 63 -15.49 3.07 -7.58
N SER A 64 -15.03 2.03 -6.88
CA SER A 64 -13.81 2.10 -6.10
C SER A 64 -12.61 1.98 -7.03
N VAL A 65 -11.67 2.90 -6.90
CA VAL A 65 -10.42 2.92 -7.68
C VAL A 65 -9.31 2.34 -6.81
N THR A 66 -8.73 1.23 -7.23
CA THR A 66 -7.65 0.55 -6.51
C THR A 66 -6.38 0.45 -7.35
N MET A 67 -5.22 0.56 -6.69
CA MET A 67 -3.92 0.27 -7.30
C MET A 67 -3.20 -0.81 -6.53
N ASN A 68 -2.48 -1.69 -7.22
CA ASN A 68 -1.72 -2.78 -6.60
C ASN A 68 -0.51 -3.16 -7.46
N TYR A 69 0.31 -4.08 -6.97
CA TYR A 69 1.45 -4.63 -7.72
C TYR A 69 1.02 -5.18 -9.08
N TYR A 70 1.89 -5.05 -10.08
CA TYR A 70 1.66 -5.62 -11.42
C TYR A 70 1.30 -7.11 -11.36
N GLY A 71 0.35 -7.54 -12.20
CA GLY A 71 -0.14 -8.93 -12.27
C GLY A 71 -1.33 -9.24 -11.37
N THR A 72 -1.69 -8.35 -10.44
CA THR A 72 -2.87 -8.50 -9.56
C THR A 72 -4.17 -7.98 -10.19
N TYR A 73 -4.09 -7.32 -11.35
CA TYR A 73 -5.19 -6.57 -11.98
C TYR A 73 -5.82 -5.51 -11.07
N GLY A 74 -5.07 -4.99 -10.10
CA GLY A 74 -5.53 -4.00 -9.12
C GLY A 74 -6.51 -4.56 -8.09
N VAL A 75 -6.78 -5.87 -8.10
CA VAL A 75 -7.68 -6.50 -7.12
C VAL A 75 -7.04 -6.36 -5.74
N GLY A 76 -7.84 -5.93 -4.77
CA GLY A 76 -7.44 -5.78 -3.37
C GLY A 76 -6.23 -4.91 -3.12
N GLY A 77 -6.02 -3.95 -4.02
CA GLY A 77 -5.03 -2.91 -3.87
C GLY A 77 -5.45 -1.84 -2.87
N TRP A 78 -4.55 -0.87 -2.71
CA TRP A 78 -4.86 0.38 -2.03
C TRP A 78 -6.02 1.08 -2.73
N VAL A 79 -7.06 1.44 -1.99
CA VAL A 79 -8.10 2.34 -2.48
C VAL A 79 -7.50 3.73 -2.58
N VAL A 80 -7.32 4.21 -3.81
CA VAL A 80 -6.74 5.53 -4.09
C VAL A 80 -7.82 6.59 -4.31
N ASP A 81 -9.03 6.16 -4.65
CA ASP A 81 -10.17 7.05 -4.88
C ASP A 81 -11.51 6.30 -4.90
N THR A 82 -12.61 7.06 -4.87
CA THR A 82 -13.96 6.61 -5.21
C THR A 82 -14.56 7.61 -6.19
N VAL A 83 -14.96 7.13 -7.37
CA VAL A 83 -15.50 7.97 -8.45
C VAL A 83 -16.93 7.56 -8.79
N THR A 84 -17.71 8.48 -9.33
CA THR A 84 -19.08 8.24 -9.80
C THR A 84 -19.17 8.49 -11.29
N THR A 85 -20.15 7.87 -11.95
CA THR A 85 -20.55 8.23 -13.30
C THR A 85 -21.84 9.06 -13.29
N ASP A 86 -21.91 10.05 -14.18
CA ASP A 86 -23.16 10.77 -14.42
C ASP A 86 -24.14 9.96 -15.29
N ALA A 87 -25.26 10.58 -15.69
CA ALA A 87 -26.28 9.96 -16.53
C ALA A 87 -25.78 9.56 -17.94
N SER A 88 -24.62 10.05 -18.37
CA SER A 88 -23.97 9.72 -19.63
C SER A 88 -22.87 8.67 -19.51
N GLY A 89 -22.56 8.21 -18.28
CA GLY A 89 -21.44 7.29 -18.05
C GLY A 89 -20.09 7.99 -17.89
N THR A 90 -20.06 9.32 -17.76
CA THR A 90 -18.81 10.08 -17.61
C THR A 90 -18.32 10.05 -16.17
N LEU A 91 -17.05 9.69 -15.94
CA LEU A 91 -16.45 9.65 -14.61
C LEU A 91 -16.22 11.05 -14.03
N SER A 92 -16.46 11.21 -12.74
CA SER A 92 -16.23 12.46 -11.99
C SER A 92 -14.75 12.88 -11.89
N LYS A 93 -13.81 11.93 -12.03
CA LYS A 93 -12.36 12.13 -11.94
C LYS A 93 -11.61 11.06 -12.73
N THR A 94 -10.47 11.44 -13.31
CA THR A 94 -9.66 10.54 -14.17
C THR A 94 -8.17 10.52 -13.84
N THR A 95 -7.71 11.30 -12.86
CA THR A 95 -6.31 11.29 -12.41
C THR A 95 -6.23 10.83 -10.97
N PHE A 96 -5.42 9.81 -10.69
CA PHE A 96 -5.36 9.14 -9.40
C PHE A 96 -3.94 9.11 -8.87
N ASN A 97 -3.77 9.39 -7.58
CA ASN A 97 -2.45 9.38 -6.96
C ASN A 97 -1.95 7.95 -6.78
N ILE A 98 -0.66 7.73 -7.03
CA ILE A 98 0.02 6.48 -6.74
C ILE A 98 0.20 6.38 -5.22
N PRO A 99 -0.24 5.31 -4.56
CA PRO A 99 -0.08 5.17 -3.12
C PRO A 99 1.40 4.98 -2.78
N ALA A 100 1.87 5.54 -1.66
CA ALA A 100 3.28 5.50 -1.25
C ALA A 100 3.88 4.08 -1.18
N GLY A 101 3.05 3.08 -0.86
CA GLY A 101 3.49 1.67 -0.85
C GLY A 101 3.75 1.05 -2.22
N LEU A 102 3.42 1.75 -3.31
CA LEU A 102 3.75 1.40 -4.68
C LEU A 102 4.83 2.30 -5.29
N ALA A 103 5.40 3.23 -4.51
CA ALA A 103 6.52 4.04 -4.97
C ALA A 103 7.72 3.16 -5.36
N GLY A 104 8.41 3.53 -6.44
CA GLY A 104 9.55 2.78 -6.99
C GLY A 104 9.17 1.49 -7.73
N GLN A 105 7.89 1.09 -7.77
CA GLN A 105 7.47 -0.06 -8.57
C GLN A 105 7.52 0.29 -10.04
N THR A 106 8.26 -0.46 -10.86
CA THR A 106 8.37 -0.20 -12.31
C THR A 106 7.04 -0.34 -13.05
N ARG A 107 6.14 -1.20 -12.56
CA ARG A 107 4.80 -1.41 -13.11
C ARG A 107 3.77 -1.49 -12.00
N ILE A 108 2.64 -0.85 -12.22
CA ILE A 108 1.53 -0.78 -11.26
C ILE A 108 0.25 -1.20 -11.98
N ALA A 109 -0.55 -2.03 -11.33
CA ALA A 109 -1.91 -2.37 -11.77
C ALA A 109 -2.92 -1.37 -11.18
N ILE A 110 -3.91 -0.98 -11.97
CA ILE A 110 -5.01 -0.09 -11.56
C ILE A 110 -6.36 -0.70 -11.95
N ARG A 111 -7.36 -0.56 -11.10
CA ARG A 111 -8.70 -1.12 -11.27
C ARG A 111 -9.77 -0.13 -10.83
N LEU A 112 -10.85 -0.07 -11.59
CA LEU A 112 -12.11 0.57 -11.21
C LEU A 112 -13.15 -0.54 -11.09
N GLN A 113 -13.77 -0.71 -9.93
CA GLN A 113 -14.78 -1.73 -9.69
C GLN A 113 -16.02 -1.16 -9.01
N SER A 114 -17.20 -1.41 -9.57
CA SER A 114 -18.45 -1.08 -8.92
C SER A 114 -18.77 -2.08 -7.80
N PRO A 115 -19.12 -1.60 -6.60
CA PRO A 115 -19.54 -2.47 -5.51
C PRO A 115 -21.00 -2.93 -5.66
N THR A 116 -21.79 -2.32 -6.53
CA THR A 116 -23.24 -2.56 -6.65
C THR A 116 -23.60 -3.34 -7.91
N THR A 117 -22.95 -3.06 -9.04
CA THR A 117 -23.31 -3.64 -10.34
C THR A 117 -22.40 -4.80 -10.75
N GLY A 118 -21.24 -4.95 -10.10
CA GLY A 118 -20.24 -5.95 -10.45
C GLY A 118 -19.41 -5.60 -11.70
N TYR A 119 -19.69 -4.48 -12.37
CA TYR A 119 -18.86 -4.00 -13.48
C TYR A 119 -17.47 -3.59 -13.00
N TYR A 120 -16.46 -3.88 -13.81
CA TYR A 120 -15.09 -3.47 -13.52
C TYR A 120 -14.29 -3.25 -14.80
N ALA A 121 -13.31 -2.36 -14.70
CA ALA A 121 -12.27 -2.16 -15.70
C ALA A 121 -10.91 -2.22 -14.98
N TYR A 122 -9.90 -2.77 -15.65
CA TYR A 122 -8.54 -2.80 -15.11
C TYR A 122 -7.53 -2.57 -16.22
N ASN A 123 -6.37 -2.07 -15.83
CA ASN A 123 -5.21 -1.94 -16.70
C ASN A 123 -3.94 -1.95 -15.83
N TRP A 124 -2.77 -1.81 -16.45
CA TRP A 124 -1.52 -1.55 -15.77
C TRP A 124 -0.73 -0.49 -16.52
N PHE A 125 0.20 0.17 -15.84
CA PHE A 125 1.04 1.19 -16.44
C PHE A 125 2.49 1.04 -16.01
N TRP A 126 3.39 1.50 -16.88
CA TRP A 126 4.77 1.78 -16.50
C TRP A 126 4.78 3.02 -15.64
N ASN A 127 5.21 2.86 -14.39
CA ASN A 127 5.50 3.97 -13.52
C ASN A 127 6.90 4.45 -13.92
N ASN A 128 6.99 5.32 -14.94
CA ASN A 128 8.25 5.76 -15.54
C ASN A 128 9.10 6.57 -14.54
N THR A 129 9.73 5.88 -13.59
CA THR A 129 10.50 6.42 -12.47
C THR A 129 11.80 7.09 -12.88
N VAL A 130 11.98 7.60 -14.10
CA VAL A 130 13.25 8.22 -14.47
C VAL A 130 12.99 9.47 -15.29
N VAL A 131 13.28 10.63 -14.71
CA VAL A 131 13.34 11.91 -15.42
C VAL A 131 14.64 11.94 -16.22
N SER A 132 14.58 12.18 -17.52
CA SER A 132 15.80 12.34 -18.33
C SER A 132 16.52 13.63 -17.93
N ILE A 133 17.73 13.52 -17.37
CA ILE A 133 18.55 14.68 -17.00
C ILE A 133 19.53 14.99 -18.14
N PRO A 134 19.47 16.19 -18.75
CA PRO A 134 20.39 16.57 -19.81
C PRO A 134 21.85 16.45 -19.37
N GLY A 135 22.67 15.76 -20.17
CA GLY A 135 24.10 15.58 -19.89
C GLY A 135 24.45 14.46 -18.91
N TYR A 136 23.47 13.81 -18.30
CA TYR A 136 23.68 12.63 -17.44
C TYR A 136 23.49 11.34 -18.25
N THR A 137 24.42 10.40 -18.13
CA THR A 137 24.37 9.10 -18.82
C THR A 137 24.68 7.96 -17.85
N GLY A 138 24.00 6.82 -18.03
CA GLY A 138 24.18 5.64 -17.19
C GLY A 138 23.20 5.59 -16.02
N TYR A 139 23.56 4.86 -14.97
CA TYR A 139 22.77 4.67 -13.76
C TYR A 139 23.63 4.83 -12.50
N PRO A 140 23.08 5.28 -11.37
CA PRO A 140 23.80 5.33 -10.13
C PRO A 140 24.08 3.91 -9.62
N TYR A 141 25.23 3.72 -9.00
CA TYR A 141 25.58 2.48 -8.33
C TYR A 141 26.51 2.78 -7.15
N PHE A 142 26.69 1.82 -6.25
CA PHE A 142 27.65 1.98 -5.16
C PHE A 142 28.21 0.64 -4.72
N TYR A 143 29.42 0.68 -4.16
CA TYR A 143 30.04 -0.47 -3.52
C TYR A 143 29.82 -0.42 -2.01
N ILE A 144 29.69 -1.60 -1.41
CA ILE A 144 29.82 -1.75 0.04
C ILE A 144 31.30 -1.84 0.35
N THR A 145 31.79 -1.01 1.26
CA THR A 145 33.23 -0.94 1.57
C THR A 145 33.58 -1.41 2.97
N THR A 146 32.78 -1.04 3.97
CA THR A 146 32.98 -1.43 5.36
C THR A 146 31.63 -1.77 5.97
N VAL A 147 31.56 -2.84 6.74
CA VAL A 147 30.42 -3.16 7.59
C VAL A 147 30.92 -3.37 9.00
N VAL A 148 30.25 -2.72 9.97
CA VAL A 148 30.39 -3.03 11.39
C VAL A 148 29.09 -3.71 11.80
N GLN A 149 29.18 -4.97 12.20
CA GLN A 149 28.02 -5.80 12.51
C GLN A 149 27.04 -5.06 13.43
N ASP A 150 25.77 -5.07 13.04
CA ASP A 150 24.64 -4.49 13.77
C ASP A 150 24.75 -2.99 14.07
N THR A 151 25.73 -2.32 13.48
CA THR A 151 26.07 -0.92 13.79
C THR A 151 25.96 -0.06 12.55
N SER A 152 26.74 -0.34 11.51
CA SER A 152 26.82 0.56 10.36
C SER A 152 27.35 -0.11 9.10
N VAL A 153 27.06 0.53 7.98
CA VAL A 153 27.61 0.19 6.66
C VAL A 153 28.12 1.44 5.98
N THR A 154 29.32 1.36 5.40
CA THR A 154 29.93 2.41 4.59
C THR A 154 29.83 2.07 3.12
N ILE A 155 29.27 2.97 2.33
CA ILE A 155 29.17 2.84 0.88
C ILE A 155 30.14 3.76 0.17
N ASP A 156 30.56 3.36 -1.04
CA ASP A 156 31.30 4.18 -1.99
C ASP A 156 30.41 4.46 -3.21
N PRO A 157 29.80 5.67 -3.30
CA PRO A 157 28.84 6.03 -4.34
C PRO A 157 29.50 6.39 -5.68
N HIS A 158 28.86 6.01 -6.80
CA HIS A 158 29.32 6.32 -8.15
C HIS A 158 28.16 6.69 -9.07
N ASN A 159 28.41 7.68 -9.94
CA ASN A 159 27.52 8.07 -11.03
C ASN A 159 26.10 8.44 -10.58
N PHE A 160 25.96 9.18 -9.47
CA PHE A 160 24.67 9.72 -9.05
C PHE A 160 24.31 10.97 -9.87
N THR A 161 23.03 11.33 -9.89
CA THR A 161 22.55 12.46 -10.68
C THR A 161 22.98 13.80 -10.06
N PRO A 162 23.27 14.84 -10.87
CA PRO A 162 23.60 16.17 -10.36
C PRO A 162 22.46 16.87 -9.61
N ASN A 163 22.81 17.58 -8.52
CA ASN A 163 21.90 18.41 -7.72
C ASN A 163 20.61 17.69 -7.29
N ASP A 164 20.74 16.44 -6.84
CA ASP A 164 19.62 15.58 -6.52
C ASP A 164 19.68 15.14 -5.06
N THR A 165 18.53 14.75 -4.53
CA THR A 165 18.38 14.29 -3.15
C THR A 165 18.00 12.82 -3.18
N TYR A 166 18.65 12.00 -2.38
CA TYR A 166 18.41 10.58 -2.27
C TYR A 166 18.04 10.20 -0.84
N LYS A 167 16.92 9.51 -0.69
CA LYS A 167 16.56 8.80 0.53
C LYS A 167 17.40 7.53 0.63
N VAL A 168 17.92 7.26 1.82
CA VAL A 168 18.67 6.04 2.11
C VAL A 168 17.76 5.09 2.88
N LEU A 169 17.43 3.95 2.27
CA LEU A 169 16.51 2.96 2.81
C LEU A 169 17.26 1.65 3.09
N MET A 170 17.00 1.06 4.26
CA MET A 170 17.47 -0.29 4.58
C MET A 170 16.29 -1.24 4.83
N GLY A 171 16.43 -2.50 4.42
CA GLY A 171 15.37 -3.49 4.53
C GLY A 171 15.87 -4.92 4.45
N GLU A 172 14.94 -5.89 4.44
CA GLU A 172 15.32 -7.31 4.29
C GLU A 172 16.03 -7.56 2.97
N TYR A 173 16.98 -8.49 3.00
CA TYR A 173 17.56 -9.04 1.79
C TYR A 173 16.48 -9.57 0.83
N GLY A 174 16.63 -9.26 -0.47
CA GLY A 174 15.68 -9.66 -1.52
C GLY A 174 14.55 -8.67 -1.78
N THR A 175 14.38 -7.64 -0.95
CA THR A 175 13.37 -6.57 -1.15
C THR A 175 13.88 -5.40 -1.97
N LEU A 176 15.19 -5.36 -2.24
CA LEU A 176 15.89 -4.17 -2.76
C LEU A 176 15.68 -2.93 -1.87
N SER A 177 15.27 -3.12 -0.61
CA SER A 177 14.85 -2.07 0.32
C SER A 177 13.67 -1.21 -0.15
N ILE A 178 12.84 -1.72 -1.06
CA ILE A 178 11.60 -1.02 -1.44
C ILE A 178 10.64 -1.02 -0.24
N GLY A 179 10.21 0.17 0.18
CA GLY A 179 9.43 0.33 1.41
C GLY A 179 10.22 0.03 2.69
N GLY A 180 11.56 0.07 2.63
CA GLY A 180 12.45 -0.10 3.78
C GLY A 180 12.39 1.07 4.77
N ILE A 181 13.18 0.96 5.84
CA ILE A 181 13.33 2.00 6.86
C ILE A 181 14.22 3.10 6.29
N GLU A 182 13.74 4.33 6.27
CA GLU A 182 14.56 5.51 5.94
C GLU A 182 15.53 5.77 7.08
N VAL A 183 16.82 5.62 6.80
CA VAL A 183 17.90 5.76 7.79
C VAL A 183 18.65 7.08 7.65
N ASP A 184 18.60 7.68 6.47
CA ASP A 184 19.26 8.95 6.18
C ASP A 184 18.72 9.59 4.88
N THR A 185 19.13 10.82 4.62
CA THR A 185 18.94 11.52 3.34
C THR A 185 20.26 12.20 2.94
N VAL A 186 20.67 12.01 1.69
CA VAL A 186 21.91 12.57 1.14
C VAL A 186 21.65 13.39 -0.12
N THR A 187 22.49 14.39 -0.38
CA THR A 187 22.40 15.24 -1.57
C THR A 187 23.68 15.19 -2.38
N THR A 188 23.55 15.22 -3.70
CA THR A 188 24.69 15.29 -4.64
C THR A 188 25.00 16.74 -4.99
N ASP A 189 26.27 16.99 -5.33
CA ASP A 189 26.69 18.28 -5.85
C ASP A 189 26.30 18.49 -7.34
N ALA A 190 26.70 19.61 -7.92
CA ALA A 190 26.44 19.94 -9.32
C ALA A 190 27.12 19.00 -10.34
N GLY A 191 28.10 18.19 -9.90
CA GLY A 191 28.72 17.14 -10.69
C GLY A 191 28.10 15.76 -10.50
N GLY A 192 27.11 15.61 -9.62
CA GLY A 192 26.54 14.31 -9.25
C GLY A 192 27.43 13.52 -8.29
N ASN A 193 28.42 14.17 -7.67
CA ASN A 193 29.30 13.51 -6.72
C ASN A 193 28.60 13.36 -5.36
N LEU A 194 28.75 12.18 -4.77
CA LEU A 194 28.38 11.90 -3.40
C LEU A 194 29.58 11.27 -2.69
N SER A 195 30.00 11.86 -1.57
CA SER A 195 31.12 11.35 -0.79
C SER A 195 30.82 9.97 -0.20
N LYS A 196 31.90 9.20 0.01
CA LYS A 196 31.85 7.96 0.78
C LYS A 196 31.20 8.21 2.15
N THR A 197 30.09 7.54 2.43
CA THR A 197 29.23 7.83 3.59
C THR A 197 28.95 6.56 4.38
N THR A 198 28.91 6.69 5.70
CA THR A 198 28.55 5.62 6.64
C THR A 198 27.14 5.83 7.15
N PHE A 199 26.30 4.82 7.02
CA PHE A 199 24.93 4.83 7.51
C PHE A 199 24.78 3.85 8.66
N ASN A 200 24.02 4.25 9.68
CA ASN A 200 23.69 3.37 10.79
C ASN A 200 22.70 2.31 10.34
N ILE A 201 22.94 1.06 10.76
CA ILE A 201 21.97 -0.02 10.59
C ILE A 201 20.84 0.22 11.58
N PRO A 202 19.57 0.30 11.15
CA PRO A 202 18.47 0.55 12.06
C PRO A 202 18.29 -0.67 12.96
N ALA A 203 17.89 -0.45 14.22
CA ALA A 203 17.76 -1.49 15.24
C ALA A 203 16.90 -2.68 14.78
N ALA A 204 15.86 -2.42 13.99
CA ALA A 204 14.97 -3.44 13.44
C ALA A 204 15.66 -4.44 12.48
N LEU A 205 16.86 -4.12 11.98
CA LEU A 205 17.65 -4.97 11.09
C LEU A 205 18.90 -5.57 11.76
N ALA A 206 19.12 -5.30 13.05
CA ALA A 206 20.17 -5.96 13.81
C ALA A 206 19.94 -7.49 13.88
N GLY A 207 21.03 -8.26 13.91
CA GLY A 207 21.04 -9.73 13.89
C GLY A 207 20.73 -10.34 12.52
N ARG A 208 20.22 -9.57 11.55
CA ARG A 208 19.95 -10.08 10.19
C ARG A 208 21.26 -10.44 9.52
N THR A 209 21.39 -11.66 9.00
CA THR A 209 22.63 -12.10 8.33
C THR A 209 22.93 -11.29 7.06
N LYS A 210 21.89 -10.83 6.36
CA LYS A 210 22.01 -9.98 5.16
C LYS A 210 21.00 -8.85 5.22
N ILE A 211 21.41 -7.67 4.78
CA ILE A 211 20.58 -6.46 4.76
C ILE A 211 20.64 -5.86 3.35
N ALA A 212 19.50 -5.46 2.82
CA ALA A 212 19.43 -4.66 1.60
C ALA A 212 19.59 -3.17 1.95
N ILE A 213 20.19 -2.40 1.06
CA ILE A 213 20.30 -0.94 1.14
C ILE A 213 19.98 -0.33 -0.23
N ARG A 214 19.26 0.78 -0.23
CA ARG A 214 18.83 1.50 -1.43
C ARG A 214 19.00 3.00 -1.23
N LEU A 215 19.50 3.66 -2.26
CA LEU A 215 19.45 5.11 -2.40
C LEU A 215 18.44 5.39 -3.50
N GLU A 216 17.38 6.13 -3.22
CA GLU A 216 16.38 6.50 -4.22
C GLU A 216 16.06 7.99 -4.20
N SER A 217 16.03 8.60 -5.39
CA SER A 217 15.63 9.99 -5.54
C SER A 217 14.11 10.08 -5.66
N PRO A 218 13.44 10.89 -4.82
CA PRO A 218 12.01 11.15 -4.96
C PRO A 218 11.70 12.11 -6.11
N THR A 219 12.71 12.76 -6.70
CA THR A 219 12.56 13.84 -7.69
C THR A 219 12.93 13.41 -9.09
N SER A 220 14.08 12.74 -9.25
CA SER A 220 14.53 12.24 -10.55
C SER A 220 14.10 10.79 -10.80
N GLY A 221 13.78 10.06 -9.73
CA GLY A 221 13.44 8.65 -9.73
C GLY A 221 14.61 7.71 -10.03
N TYR A 222 15.82 8.24 -10.21
CA TYR A 222 17.03 7.43 -10.22
C TYR A 222 17.25 6.77 -8.86
N TYR A 223 17.79 5.57 -8.88
CA TYR A 223 18.11 4.82 -7.68
C TYR A 223 19.33 3.94 -7.87
N ALA A 224 19.97 3.59 -6.76
CA ALA A 224 20.94 2.52 -6.66
C ALA A 224 20.53 1.60 -5.52
N TYR A 225 20.82 0.31 -5.65
CA TYR A 225 20.59 -0.64 -4.57
C TYR A 225 21.74 -1.63 -4.49
N ASN A 226 21.96 -2.16 -3.29
CA ASN A 226 22.88 -3.24 -3.04
C ASN A 226 22.41 -4.03 -1.80
N TRP A 227 23.17 -5.04 -1.41
CA TRP A 227 23.00 -5.71 -0.14
C TRP A 227 24.36 -6.05 0.44
N PHE A 228 24.42 -6.28 1.74
CA PHE A 228 25.65 -6.65 2.43
C PHE A 228 25.40 -7.76 3.45
N TRP A 229 26.47 -8.52 3.73
CA TRP A 229 26.52 -9.37 4.90
C TRP A 229 26.68 -8.49 6.13
N ASN A 230 25.81 -8.66 7.10
CA ASN A 230 25.88 -7.92 8.36
C ASN A 230 26.84 -8.61 9.32
N ASN A 231 28.10 -8.62 8.93
CA ASN A 231 29.21 -9.11 9.73
C ASN A 231 30.34 -8.09 9.63
N THR A 232 31.13 -7.97 10.69
CA THR A 232 32.21 -6.98 10.69
C THR A 232 33.26 -7.37 9.65
N THR A 233 33.39 -6.57 8.60
CA THR A 233 34.42 -6.76 7.57
C THR A 233 35.75 -6.27 8.15
N SER A 234 36.59 -7.20 8.59
CA SER A 234 37.86 -6.88 9.26
C SER A 234 38.94 -6.44 8.27
N GLY A 235 39.10 -5.12 8.14
CA GLY A 235 40.40 -4.50 7.96
C GLY A 235 40.94 -4.05 9.32
N GLY A 236 41.47 -4.98 10.12
CA GLY A 236 42.19 -4.67 11.36
C GLY A 236 41.42 -4.89 12.69
N THR A 237 41.99 -5.78 13.49
CA THR A 237 41.91 -6.04 14.95
C THR A 237 40.72 -5.51 15.77
N SER A 238 39.97 -6.50 16.29
CA SER A 238 39.05 -6.51 17.43
C SER A 238 39.18 -5.39 18.48
N GLY A 239 38.05 -4.70 18.70
CA GLY A 239 37.72 -3.96 19.91
C GLY A 239 36.20 -3.96 20.07
N GLY A 240 35.67 -4.97 20.77
CA GLY A 240 34.25 -5.06 21.06
C GLY A 240 33.80 -3.89 21.91
N SER A 241 32.77 -3.18 21.45
CA SER A 241 32.05 -2.22 22.27
C SER A 241 30.57 -2.38 21.95
N SER A 242 29.90 -3.24 22.72
CA SER A 242 28.46 -3.45 22.68
C SER A 242 27.74 -2.16 23.09
N VAL A 243 27.12 -1.50 22.13
CA VAL A 243 26.10 -0.49 22.42
C VAL A 243 24.79 -1.25 22.63
N VAL A 244 24.27 -1.20 23.85
CA VAL A 244 22.97 -1.77 24.23
C VAL A 244 21.86 -0.89 23.65
N LEU A 245 21.12 -1.42 22.67
CA LEU A 245 19.81 -0.91 22.24
C LEU A 245 18.67 -1.66 22.97
N PRO A 246 17.46 -1.08 23.08
CA PRO A 246 16.50 -1.41 24.15
C PRO A 246 15.93 -2.83 24.12
N TRP A 247 16.08 -3.58 23.03
CA TRP A 247 15.69 -4.98 22.94
C TRP A 247 16.36 -5.67 21.73
N PRO A 248 17.20 -6.71 21.91
CA PRO A 248 18.06 -7.28 20.86
C PRO A 248 17.41 -8.37 20.00
N GLY A 249 16.11 -8.60 20.12
CA GLY A 249 15.40 -9.65 19.38
C GLY A 249 14.83 -9.18 18.03
N TYR A 250 14.28 -10.11 17.27
CA TYR A 250 13.44 -9.84 16.10
C TYR A 250 12.07 -10.54 16.24
N PRO A 251 10.95 -9.84 15.98
CA PRO A 251 9.64 -10.46 15.98
C PRO A 251 9.44 -11.39 14.80
N TYR A 252 8.84 -12.54 15.08
CA TYR A 252 8.36 -13.48 14.07
C TYR A 252 7.14 -14.22 14.61
N PHE A 253 6.41 -14.91 13.75
CA PHE A 253 5.30 -15.74 14.19
C PHE A 253 5.10 -16.93 13.27
N TYR A 254 4.52 -17.98 13.83
CA TYR A 254 4.04 -19.12 13.06
C TYR A 254 2.53 -18.99 12.84
N VAL A 255 2.05 -19.51 11.72
CA VAL A 255 0.61 -19.73 11.53
C VAL A 255 0.27 -21.02 12.28
N SER A 256 -0.69 -20.96 13.19
CA SER A 256 -1.08 -22.11 14.02
C SER A 256 -2.42 -22.70 13.67
N ASP A 257 -3.35 -21.89 13.15
CA ASP A 257 -4.66 -22.36 12.71
C ASP A 257 -5.22 -21.46 11.62
N VAL A 258 -6.03 -22.02 10.72
CA VAL A 258 -6.72 -21.28 9.66
C VAL A 258 -8.12 -21.85 9.52
N VAL A 259 -9.12 -20.97 9.59
CA VAL A 259 -10.49 -21.27 9.19
C VAL A 259 -10.71 -20.60 7.84
N ARG A 260 -10.93 -21.41 6.81
CA ARG A 260 -11.03 -20.94 5.42
C ARG A 260 -11.99 -19.75 5.31
N ASP A 261 -11.52 -18.72 4.61
CA ASP A 261 -12.27 -17.49 4.29
C ASP A 261 -12.82 -16.74 5.51
N THR A 262 -12.34 -17.09 6.72
CA THR A 262 -12.88 -16.60 7.99
C THR A 262 -11.78 -15.98 8.84
N SER A 263 -10.77 -16.75 9.24
CA SER A 263 -9.74 -16.26 10.16
C SER A 263 -8.43 -17.04 10.06
N VAL A 264 -7.37 -16.43 10.56
CA VAL A 264 -6.06 -17.05 10.80
C VAL A 264 -5.62 -16.78 12.23
N THR A 265 -5.10 -17.79 12.89
CA THR A 265 -4.47 -17.68 14.21
C THR A 265 -2.97 -17.83 14.09
N ILE A 266 -2.22 -16.96 14.76
CA ILE A 266 -0.77 -16.97 14.80
C ILE A 266 -0.24 -17.33 16.20
N LYS A 267 1.00 -17.82 16.25
CA LYS A 267 1.80 -17.95 17.47
C LYS A 267 2.92 -16.92 17.42
N PRO A 268 2.78 -15.77 18.10
CA PRO A 268 3.81 -14.73 18.11
C PRO A 268 5.02 -15.16 18.92
N HIS A 269 6.18 -14.74 18.48
CA HIS A 269 7.44 -14.96 19.17
C HIS A 269 8.27 -13.69 19.13
N ASN A 270 8.88 -13.38 20.27
CA ASN A 270 9.92 -12.37 20.35
C ASN A 270 9.39 -11.02 19.85
N PHE A 271 8.22 -10.56 20.32
CA PHE A 271 7.76 -9.21 19.99
C PHE A 271 8.29 -8.21 21.03
N PRO A 272 8.75 -7.02 20.61
CA PRO A 272 9.13 -5.93 21.51
C PRO A 272 8.05 -5.63 22.54
N PRO A 273 8.39 -5.46 23.83
CA PRO A 273 7.43 -5.05 24.85
C PRO A 273 6.85 -3.65 24.62
N ASN A 274 5.60 -3.43 25.05
CA ASN A 274 4.92 -2.12 25.07
C ASN A 274 4.90 -1.38 23.72
N ASP A 275 4.65 -2.10 22.64
CA ASP A 275 4.67 -1.62 21.27
C ASP A 275 3.29 -1.85 20.61
N THR A 276 3.00 -1.14 19.51
CA THR A 276 1.71 -1.19 18.80
C THR A 276 1.95 -1.59 17.35
N TYR A 277 1.29 -2.66 16.90
CA TYR A 277 1.40 -3.22 15.57
C TYR A 277 0.10 -3.08 14.80
N MET A 278 0.19 -2.49 13.62
CA MET A 278 -0.85 -2.60 12.60
C MET A 278 -0.74 -3.97 11.94
N VAL A 279 -1.85 -4.70 11.92
CA VAL A 279 -1.94 -6.02 11.29
C VAL A 279 -2.58 -5.87 9.92
N THR A 280 -1.89 -6.34 8.89
CA THR A 280 -2.33 -6.25 7.50
C THR A 280 -2.33 -7.62 6.82
N MET A 281 -3.31 -7.86 5.95
CA MET A 281 -3.35 -9.03 5.08
C MET A 281 -3.42 -8.62 3.62
N ASN A 282 -2.74 -9.31 2.73
CA ASN A 282 -2.74 -9.02 1.29
C ASN A 282 -2.53 -10.30 0.47
N TYR A 283 -2.57 -10.22 -0.86
CA TYR A 283 -2.27 -11.35 -1.74
C TYR A 283 -0.89 -11.93 -1.47
N PHE A 284 -0.75 -13.23 -1.67
CA PHE A 284 0.53 -13.92 -1.59
C PHE A 284 1.61 -13.24 -2.47
N GLY A 285 2.83 -13.13 -1.95
CA GLY A 285 3.97 -12.48 -2.61
C GLY A 285 4.20 -11.01 -2.24
N THR A 286 3.24 -10.36 -1.59
CA THR A 286 3.32 -8.95 -1.16
C THR A 286 3.98 -8.73 0.21
N LEU A 287 4.25 -9.81 0.94
CA LEU A 287 4.67 -9.77 2.36
C LEU A 287 3.67 -9.05 3.28
N GLY A 288 2.40 -8.91 2.88
CA GLY A 288 1.37 -8.16 3.60
C GLY A 288 1.47 -6.63 3.47
N ILE A 289 2.45 -6.13 2.71
CA ILE A 289 2.66 -4.69 2.53
C ILE A 289 1.45 -4.08 1.80
N GLY A 290 0.89 -3.01 2.38
CA GLY A 290 -0.26 -2.32 1.81
C GLY A 290 -1.54 -3.12 1.76
N GLY A 291 -1.60 -4.19 2.54
CA GLY A 291 -2.80 -4.99 2.68
C GLY A 291 -3.94 -4.27 3.37
N TRP A 292 -5.08 -4.93 3.43
CA TRP A 292 -6.17 -4.54 4.30
C TRP A 292 -5.70 -4.56 5.74
N VAL A 293 -5.94 -3.46 6.47
CA VAL A 293 -5.79 -3.43 7.92
C VAL A 293 -6.88 -4.31 8.51
N VAL A 294 -6.48 -5.41 9.12
CA VAL A 294 -7.40 -6.39 9.72
C VAL A 294 -7.49 -6.23 11.23
N ASP A 295 -6.49 -5.61 11.85
CA ASP A 295 -6.46 -5.34 13.29
C ASP A 295 -5.36 -4.31 13.65
N THR A 296 -5.40 -3.83 14.89
CA THR A 296 -4.29 -3.14 15.55
C THR A 296 -4.10 -3.76 16.93
N VAL A 297 -2.93 -4.35 17.16
CA VAL A 297 -2.61 -5.08 18.40
C VAL A 297 -1.49 -4.41 19.16
N THR A 298 -1.46 -4.60 20.47
CA THR A 298 -0.39 -4.09 21.34
C THR A 298 0.35 -5.23 22.00
N THR A 299 1.60 -5.02 22.38
CA THR A 299 2.33 -5.93 23.27
C THR A 299 2.30 -5.45 24.71
N ASP A 300 2.19 -6.39 25.65
CA ASP A 300 2.37 -6.11 27.07
C ASP A 300 3.86 -5.90 27.43
N ALA A 301 4.16 -5.71 28.73
CA ALA A 301 5.52 -5.54 29.24
C ALA A 301 6.43 -6.78 29.04
N SER A 302 5.86 -7.92 28.67
CA SER A 302 6.59 -9.16 28.37
C SER A 302 6.66 -9.45 26.87
N GLY A 303 6.09 -8.60 26.01
CA GLY A 303 6.08 -8.80 24.56
C GLY A 303 4.94 -9.68 24.04
N ASN A 304 3.92 -9.99 24.86
CA ASN A 304 2.77 -10.79 24.41
C ASN A 304 1.75 -9.92 23.70
N LEU A 305 1.25 -10.38 22.53
CA LEU A 305 0.23 -9.67 21.76
C LEU A 305 -1.15 -9.72 22.44
N SER A 306 -1.90 -8.63 22.34
CA SER A 306 -3.29 -8.51 22.81
C SER A 306 -4.29 -9.39 22.06
N SER A 307 -3.98 -9.76 20.81
CA SER A 307 -4.75 -10.69 19.98
C SER A 307 -3.83 -11.49 19.08
N THR A 308 -4.20 -12.74 18.80
CA THR A 308 -3.48 -13.65 17.93
C THR A 308 -4.34 -14.25 16.82
N THR A 309 -5.64 -13.95 16.79
CA THR A 309 -6.56 -14.43 15.75
C THR A 309 -7.11 -13.23 14.98
N PHE A 310 -6.96 -13.26 13.67
CA PHE A 310 -7.30 -12.16 12.79
C PHE A 310 -8.29 -12.62 11.72
N THR A 311 -9.34 -11.82 11.53
CA THR A 311 -10.36 -12.07 10.49
C THR A 311 -9.75 -11.87 9.11
N ILE A 312 -10.00 -12.80 8.20
CA ILE A 312 -9.62 -12.67 6.79
C ILE A 312 -10.59 -11.65 6.15
N PRO A 313 -10.07 -10.58 5.52
CA PRO A 313 -10.94 -9.57 4.92
C PRO A 313 -11.71 -10.17 3.74
N PRO A 314 -12.99 -9.80 3.50
CA PRO A 314 -13.81 -10.37 2.44
C PRO A 314 -13.19 -10.28 1.03
N GLY A 315 -12.35 -9.27 0.77
CA GLY A 315 -11.63 -9.12 -0.50
C GLY A 315 -10.57 -10.20 -0.77
N LEU A 316 -10.21 -11.00 0.24
CA LEU A 316 -9.31 -12.14 0.13
C LEU A 316 -10.04 -13.49 0.17
N ALA A 317 -11.37 -13.50 0.24
CA ALA A 317 -12.14 -14.74 0.18
C ALA A 317 -11.88 -15.48 -1.15
N GLY A 318 -11.72 -16.80 -1.07
CA GLY A 318 -11.42 -17.68 -2.19
C GLY A 318 -9.95 -17.70 -2.63
N GLN A 319 -9.09 -16.78 -2.14
CA GLN A 319 -7.66 -16.81 -2.45
C GLN A 319 -7.01 -18.04 -1.85
N THR A 320 -6.18 -18.75 -2.62
CA THR A 320 -5.53 -19.99 -2.14
C THR A 320 -4.44 -19.73 -1.09
N ARG A 321 -3.74 -18.60 -1.20
CA ARG A 321 -2.70 -18.16 -0.26
C ARG A 321 -2.83 -16.69 0.04
N ILE A 322 -2.56 -16.33 1.29
CA ILE A 322 -2.68 -14.96 1.81
C ILE A 322 -1.39 -14.61 2.56
N ALA A 323 -0.86 -13.42 2.35
CA ALA A 323 0.23 -12.86 3.14
C ALA A 323 -0.34 -12.07 4.32
N ILE A 324 0.31 -12.14 5.48
CA ILE A 324 -0.04 -11.41 6.70
C ILE A 324 1.19 -10.76 7.31
N ARG A 325 1.05 -9.52 7.80
CA ARG A 325 2.12 -8.69 8.35
C ARG A 325 1.65 -7.96 9.60
N LEU A 326 2.47 -7.99 10.64
CA LEU A 326 2.37 -7.13 11.81
C LEU A 326 3.49 -6.11 11.70
N GLN A 327 3.17 -4.81 11.64
CA GLN A 327 4.16 -3.74 11.53
C GLN A 327 3.94 -2.69 12.61
N SER A 328 4.97 -2.42 13.40
CA SER A 328 4.94 -1.36 14.39
C SER A 328 4.88 0.01 13.72
N SER A 329 4.00 0.86 14.26
CA SER A 329 3.87 2.25 13.85
C SER A 329 4.89 3.18 14.53
N THR A 330 5.63 2.70 15.54
CA THR A 330 6.48 3.53 16.41
C THR A 330 7.95 3.11 16.41
N THR A 331 8.24 1.81 16.32
CA THR A 331 9.60 1.26 16.48
C THR A 331 10.21 0.75 15.17
N GLY A 332 9.40 0.66 14.11
CA GLY A 332 9.81 0.11 12.82
C GLY A 332 9.98 -1.41 12.80
N TYR A 333 9.73 -2.12 13.92
CA TYR A 333 9.72 -3.58 13.95
C TYR A 333 8.54 -4.15 13.15
N TYR A 334 8.74 -5.30 12.51
CA TYR A 334 7.66 -6.01 11.85
C TYR A 334 7.93 -7.51 11.80
N ALA A 335 6.86 -8.28 11.70
CA ALA A 335 6.87 -9.69 11.38
C ALA A 335 5.93 -9.94 10.21
N TYR A 336 6.28 -10.86 9.32
CA TYR A 336 5.40 -11.26 8.22
C TYR A 336 5.47 -12.77 8.01
N ASN A 337 4.40 -13.31 7.45
CA ASN A 337 4.32 -14.68 6.99
C ASN A 337 3.26 -14.78 5.88
N TRP A 338 3.05 -15.98 5.37
CA TRP A 338 1.90 -16.29 4.52
C TRP A 338 1.30 -17.61 4.96
N PHE A 339 0.03 -17.80 4.64
CA PHE A 339 -0.69 -19.03 4.94
C PHE A 339 -1.52 -19.48 3.75
N TRP A 340 -1.81 -20.77 3.73
CA TRP A 340 -2.81 -21.32 2.85
C TRP A 340 -4.19 -21.09 3.45
N ASN A 341 -5.12 -20.60 2.64
CA ASN A 341 -6.48 -20.34 3.08
C ASN A 341 -7.35 -21.61 2.95
N PHE A 342 -7.05 -22.58 3.79
CA PHE A 342 -7.83 -23.81 3.94
C PHE A 342 -8.11 -24.08 5.41
N THR A 343 -9.25 -24.68 5.70
CA THR A 343 -9.51 -25.24 7.03
C THR A 343 -8.77 -26.56 7.11
N ALA A 344 -7.81 -26.68 8.03
CA ALA A 344 -7.14 -27.94 8.26
C ALA A 344 -8.17 -28.94 8.81
N SER A 345 -8.56 -29.93 8.01
CA SER A 345 -9.38 -31.05 8.48
C SER A 345 -8.54 -31.84 9.48
N VAL A 346 -8.89 -31.83 10.76
CA VAL A 346 -8.33 -32.79 11.70
C VAL A 346 -8.93 -34.15 11.34
N SER A 347 -8.15 -35.03 10.70
CA SER A 347 -8.52 -36.44 10.68
C SER A 347 -8.39 -36.93 12.13
N VAL A 348 -9.52 -37.20 12.78
CA VAL A 348 -9.52 -37.92 14.06
C VAL A 348 -8.99 -39.34 13.75
N PRO A 349 -7.90 -39.79 14.40
CA PRO A 349 -7.30 -41.10 14.13
C PRO A 349 -8.24 -42.27 14.43
#